data_AF-A0A925W6B1-F1
#
_entry.id   AF-A0A925W6B1-F1
#
_cell.length_a   1.000
_cell.length_b   1.000
_cell.length_c   1.000
_cell.angle_alpha   90.00
_cell.angle_beta   90.00
_cell.angle_gamma   90.00
#
_symmetry.space_group_name_H-M   'P 1'
#
loop_
_entity.id
_entity.type
_entity.pdbx_description
1 polymer ?
#
loop_
_entity_poly.entity_id
_entity_poly.type
_entity_poly.pdbx_seq_one_letter_code
_entity_poly.pdbx_strand_id
1 'polypeptide(L)'
;ASGDQLSPARLRQLGDLLGRSDGAEAVHAILELPPDSPAFAHDVDAIGFARNPIYAVLHESCYADGHVTGWSAQRTMPDEYAADPTLMTGEHVYPWMFDEIGTLTPLREAAHILADHAWPRLYDASALGANEVPAAAAVYTDDMYVERSFSEETASVVRGLRPWITSEYDHNGLRVDGARILDHLLDLARGRR
;
A
#
# COMPACT_ATOMS: atom_id res chain seq x y z
N ALA A 1 -11.28 20.46 6.36
CA ALA A 1 -11.97 19.26 5.86
C ALA A 1 -12.58 19.58 4.50
N SER A 2 -12.51 18.65 3.58
CA SER A 2 -13.01 18.69 2.20
C SER A 2 -14.50 19.02 2.06
N GLY A 3 -15.29 18.75 3.11
CA GLY A 3 -16.75 18.85 3.10
C GLY A 3 -17.44 17.58 2.61
N ASP A 4 -16.67 16.56 2.22
CA ASP A 4 -17.18 15.26 1.83
C ASP A 4 -17.73 14.50 3.04
N GLN A 5 -18.77 13.70 2.85
CA GLN A 5 -19.37 12.89 3.91
C GLN A 5 -18.40 11.80 4.40
N LEU A 6 -18.28 11.63 5.72
CA LEU A 6 -17.54 10.51 6.30
C LEU A 6 -18.44 9.27 6.38
N SER A 7 -18.31 8.38 5.39
CA SER A 7 -18.96 7.07 5.39
C SER A 7 -18.19 6.05 6.24
N PRO A 8 -18.81 4.94 6.69
CA PRO A 8 -18.08 3.86 7.34
C PRO A 8 -16.91 3.34 6.48
N ALA A 9 -17.11 3.24 5.16
CA ALA A 9 -16.07 2.82 4.22
C ALA A 9 -14.85 3.77 4.23
N ARG A 10 -15.08 5.09 4.33
CA ARG A 10 -14.01 6.07 4.49
C ARG A 10 -13.32 5.97 5.84
N LEU A 11 -14.06 5.76 6.93
CA LEU A 11 -13.46 5.61 8.26
C LEU A 11 -12.54 4.38 8.34
N ARG A 12 -12.88 3.28 7.66
CA ARG A 12 -12.05 2.07 7.57
C ARG A 12 -10.67 2.31 6.96
N GLN A 13 -10.52 3.34 6.12
CA GLN A 13 -9.23 3.72 5.52
C GLN A 13 -8.21 4.28 6.52
N LEU A 14 -8.61 4.56 7.76
CA LEU A 14 -7.64 4.80 8.83
C LEU A 14 -6.68 3.62 9.01
N GLY A 15 -7.09 2.41 8.62
CA GLY A 15 -6.23 1.23 8.59
C GLY A 15 -4.99 1.38 7.72
N ASP A 16 -4.98 2.30 6.74
CA ASP A 16 -3.76 2.67 6.01
C ASP A 16 -2.63 2.96 7.00
N LEU A 17 -2.88 3.71 8.07
CA LEU A 17 -1.83 4.08 9.01
C LEU A 17 -1.16 2.89 9.70
N LEU A 18 -1.85 1.76 9.88
CA LEU A 18 -1.38 0.62 10.68
C LEU A 18 -0.14 -0.08 10.11
N GLY A 19 0.21 0.15 8.84
CA GLY A 19 1.46 -0.37 8.25
C GLY A 19 2.71 0.43 8.61
N ARG A 20 2.57 1.49 9.42
CA ARG A 20 3.66 2.41 9.79
C ARG A 20 4.02 2.21 11.26
N SER A 21 5.28 2.45 11.61
CA SER A 21 5.79 2.25 12.99
C SER A 21 5.12 3.09 14.07
N ASP A 22 4.48 4.21 13.71
CA ASP A 22 3.69 5.08 14.60
C ASP A 22 2.19 5.05 14.28
N GLY A 23 1.78 4.07 13.47
CA GLY A 23 0.45 3.98 12.88
C GLY A 23 -0.66 3.73 13.89
N ALA A 24 -0.45 2.78 14.80
CA ALA A 24 -1.44 2.40 15.80
C ALA A 24 -1.72 3.55 16.78
N GLU A 25 -0.69 4.27 17.21
CA GLU A 25 -0.80 5.46 18.05
C GLU A 25 -1.52 6.60 17.32
N ALA A 26 -1.24 6.79 16.03
CA ALA A 26 -1.93 7.80 15.22
C ALA A 26 -3.42 7.49 15.06
N VAL A 27 -3.78 6.24 14.77
CA VAL A 27 -5.18 5.80 14.69
C VAL A 27 -5.86 5.99 16.05
N HIS A 28 -5.22 5.56 17.14
CA HIS A 28 -5.74 5.73 18.49
C HIS A 28 -6.00 7.20 18.82
N ALA A 29 -5.02 8.09 18.56
CA ALA A 29 -5.15 9.51 18.81
C ALA A 29 -6.31 10.16 18.03
N ILE A 30 -6.51 9.76 16.77
CA ILE A 30 -7.65 10.23 15.96
C ILE A 30 -8.97 9.76 16.59
N LEU A 31 -9.06 8.49 16.97
CA LEU A 31 -10.29 7.91 17.53
C LEU A 31 -10.63 8.41 18.95
N GLU A 32 -9.67 8.98 19.69
CA GLU A 32 -9.94 9.64 20.97
C GLU A 32 -10.61 11.03 20.82
N LEU A 33 -10.52 11.65 19.64
CA LEU A 33 -11.14 12.94 19.40
C LEU A 33 -12.69 12.81 19.39
N PRO A 34 -13.43 13.83 19.86
CA PRO A 34 -14.88 13.83 19.73
C PRO A 34 -15.28 13.75 18.25
N PRO A 35 -16.14 12.80 17.83
CA PRO A 35 -16.47 12.57 16.41
C PRO A 35 -17.10 13.77 15.69
N ASP A 36 -17.71 14.69 16.44
CA ASP A 36 -18.31 15.94 15.95
C ASP A 36 -17.34 17.13 15.97
N SER A 37 -16.10 16.92 16.42
CA SER A 37 -15.11 17.98 16.50
C SER A 37 -14.47 18.31 15.14
N PRO A 38 -14.10 19.58 14.91
CA PRO A 38 -13.33 19.96 13.73
C PRO A 38 -11.97 19.25 13.63
N ALA A 39 -11.36 18.87 14.76
CA ALA A 39 -10.10 18.14 14.80
C ALA A 39 -10.26 16.73 14.22
N PHE A 40 -11.24 15.96 14.71
CA PHE A 40 -11.55 14.63 14.18
C PHE A 40 -11.83 14.67 12.67
N ALA A 41 -12.70 15.60 12.25
CA ALA A 41 -13.06 15.75 10.85
C ALA A 41 -11.86 16.15 9.97
N HIS A 42 -10.90 16.92 10.50
CA HIS A 42 -9.69 17.29 9.77
C HIS A 42 -8.72 16.12 9.64
N ASP A 43 -8.47 15.42 10.74
CA ASP A 43 -7.43 14.38 10.80
C ASP A 43 -7.86 13.14 10.02
N VAL A 44 -9.14 12.75 10.08
CA VAL A 44 -9.67 11.66 9.25
C VAL A 44 -9.61 11.99 7.75
N ASP A 45 -9.92 13.24 7.38
CA ASP A 45 -9.89 13.69 5.97
C ASP A 45 -8.46 13.85 5.42
N ALA A 46 -7.47 14.03 6.31
CA ALA A 46 -6.06 14.07 5.94
C ALA A 46 -5.51 12.68 5.56
N ILE A 47 -6.19 11.60 5.97
CA ILE A 47 -5.80 10.23 5.65
C ILE A 47 -6.43 9.80 4.31
N GLY A 48 -5.64 9.09 3.51
CA GLY A 48 -6.07 8.49 2.25
C GLY A 48 -5.70 9.31 1.02
N PHE A 49 -6.53 9.19 -0.01
CA PHE A 49 -6.12 9.45 -1.40
C PHE A 49 -6.45 10.84 -1.93
N ALA A 50 -7.24 11.63 -1.19
CA ALA A 50 -7.79 12.90 -1.66
C ALA A 50 -6.71 13.93 -2.04
N ARG A 51 -5.58 13.93 -1.32
CA ARG A 51 -4.44 14.83 -1.57
C ARG A 51 -3.63 14.44 -2.83
N ASN A 52 -3.59 13.16 -3.18
CA ASN A 52 -2.72 12.61 -4.22
C ASN A 52 -3.57 11.81 -5.24
N PRO A 53 -4.42 12.47 -6.05
CA PRO A 53 -5.40 11.79 -6.88
C PRO A 53 -4.80 10.90 -7.97
N ILE A 54 -3.61 11.24 -8.49
CA ILE A 54 -2.88 10.38 -9.45
C ILE A 54 -2.51 9.05 -8.81
N TYR A 55 -2.06 9.08 -7.54
CA TYR A 55 -1.73 7.86 -6.81
C TYR A 55 -2.97 6.97 -6.68
N ALA A 56 -4.11 7.56 -6.30
CA ALA A 56 -5.39 6.84 -6.20
C ALA A 56 -5.77 6.12 -7.51
N VAL A 57 -5.65 6.82 -8.64
CA VAL A 57 -6.01 6.29 -9.96
C VAL A 57 -5.08 5.17 -10.42
N LEU A 58 -3.78 5.26 -10.10
CA LEU A 58 -2.77 4.30 -10.57
C LEU A 58 -2.50 3.17 -9.59
N HIS A 59 -2.92 3.29 -8.33
CA HIS A 59 -2.54 2.40 -7.22
C HIS A 59 -2.71 0.92 -7.56
N GLU A 60 -3.91 0.50 -7.94
CA GLU A 60 -4.14 -0.91 -8.26
C GLU A 60 -3.36 -1.34 -9.51
N SER A 61 -3.36 -0.50 -10.55
CA SER A 61 -2.72 -0.83 -11.84
C SER A 61 -1.20 -0.94 -11.77
N CYS A 62 -0.54 -0.29 -10.81
CA CYS A 62 0.92 -0.35 -10.71
C CYS A 62 1.43 -1.73 -10.25
N TYR A 63 0.55 -2.59 -9.73
CA TYR A 63 0.84 -3.98 -9.39
C TYR A 63 0.44 -4.99 -10.48
N ALA A 64 -0.08 -4.53 -11.63
CA ALA A 64 -0.55 -5.43 -12.67
C ALA A 64 0.59 -6.13 -13.42
N ASP A 65 0.46 -7.44 -13.62
CA ASP A 65 1.37 -8.25 -14.42
C ASP A 65 0.59 -9.30 -15.23
N GLY A 66 0.21 -8.97 -16.47
CA GLY A 66 -0.46 -9.92 -17.37
C GLY A 66 -1.96 -10.14 -17.16
N HIS A 67 -2.63 -9.27 -16.41
CA HIS A 67 -4.03 -9.42 -16.02
C HIS A 67 -4.82 -8.11 -16.08
N VAL A 68 -6.15 -8.21 -16.12
CA VAL A 68 -7.06 -7.10 -15.82
C VAL A 68 -7.16 -6.99 -14.30
N THR A 69 -6.89 -5.81 -13.74
CA THR A 69 -6.91 -5.64 -12.28
C THR A 69 -8.33 -5.62 -11.74
N GLY A 70 -9.25 -4.88 -12.38
CA GLY A 70 -10.70 -4.85 -12.24
C GLY A 70 -11.24 -4.68 -10.82
N TRP A 71 -10.60 -3.86 -9.98
CA TRP A 71 -10.96 -3.70 -8.56
C TRP A 71 -10.62 -4.95 -7.74
N SER A 72 -9.40 -5.48 -7.88
CA SER A 72 -8.91 -6.66 -7.17
C SER A 72 -9.11 -6.52 -5.67
N ALA A 73 -8.77 -5.37 -5.08
CA ALA A 73 -8.96 -5.10 -3.66
C ALA A 73 -10.41 -5.32 -3.20
N GLN A 74 -11.40 -4.93 -4.00
CA GLN A 74 -12.81 -5.17 -3.69
C GLN A 74 -13.21 -6.63 -3.95
N ARG A 75 -12.80 -7.19 -5.09
CA ARG A 75 -13.20 -8.55 -5.51
C ARG A 75 -12.61 -9.65 -4.62
N THR A 76 -11.43 -9.41 -4.06
CA THR A 76 -10.72 -10.36 -3.20
C THR A 76 -10.87 -10.04 -1.72
N MET A 77 -11.73 -9.07 -1.37
CA MET A 77 -12.02 -8.75 0.03
C MET A 77 -12.58 -9.99 0.74
N PRO A 78 -12.01 -10.42 1.88
CA PRO A 78 -12.54 -11.53 2.65
C PRO A 78 -13.95 -11.24 3.16
N ASP A 79 -14.80 -12.27 3.22
CA ASP A 79 -16.20 -12.13 3.66
C ASP A 79 -16.33 -11.54 5.07
N GLU A 80 -15.39 -11.83 5.97
CA GLU A 80 -15.35 -11.26 7.32
C GLU A 80 -15.17 -9.74 7.30
N TYR A 81 -14.30 -9.21 6.42
CA TYR A 81 -14.09 -7.78 6.22
C TYR A 81 -15.27 -7.15 5.47
N ALA A 82 -15.94 -7.88 4.59
CA ALA A 82 -17.14 -7.39 3.92
C ALA A 82 -18.34 -7.29 4.89
N ALA A 83 -18.46 -8.25 5.81
CA ALA A 83 -19.55 -8.35 6.77
C ALA A 83 -19.40 -7.42 7.98
N ASP A 84 -18.17 -7.14 8.41
CA ASP A 84 -17.89 -6.30 9.58
C ASP A 84 -17.30 -4.94 9.18
N PRO A 85 -18.08 -3.84 9.24
CA PRO A 85 -17.61 -2.51 8.89
C PRO A 85 -16.64 -1.92 9.94
N THR A 86 -16.44 -2.58 11.08
CA THR A 86 -15.46 -2.15 12.10
C THR A 86 -14.04 -2.61 11.79
N LEU A 87 -13.87 -3.60 10.90
CA LEU A 87 -12.55 -4.05 10.45
C LEU A 87 -11.96 -3.05 9.45
N MET A 88 -10.85 -2.42 9.84
CA MET A 88 -10.14 -1.45 9.02
C MET A 88 -9.46 -2.10 7.83
N THR A 89 -9.31 -1.35 6.75
CA THR A 89 -8.61 -1.79 5.53
C THR A 89 -7.28 -1.07 5.42
N GLY A 90 -6.25 -1.76 4.92
CA GLY A 90 -4.94 -1.16 4.65
C GLY A 90 -4.96 -0.21 3.45
N GLU A 91 -3.84 -0.10 2.75
CA GLU A 91 -3.68 0.77 1.58
C GLU A 91 -4.39 0.22 0.32
N HIS A 92 -5.71 0.02 0.39
CA HIS A 92 -6.53 -0.45 -0.72
C HIS A 92 -7.25 0.71 -1.38
N VAL A 93 -7.38 0.68 -2.72
CA VAL A 93 -8.25 1.58 -3.49
C VAL A 93 -9.50 0.82 -3.93
N TYR A 94 -10.66 1.46 -3.79
CA TYR A 94 -11.97 0.90 -4.13
C TYR A 94 -12.72 1.82 -5.10
N PRO A 95 -13.61 1.29 -5.95
CA PRO A 95 -14.34 2.11 -6.93
C PRO A 95 -15.22 3.17 -6.28
N TRP A 96 -15.83 2.87 -5.12
CA TRP A 96 -16.67 3.82 -4.37
C TRP A 96 -15.93 5.11 -4.01
N MET A 97 -14.59 5.08 -3.89
CA MET A 97 -13.81 6.28 -3.58
C MET A 97 -13.94 7.34 -4.67
N PHE A 98 -14.09 6.93 -5.93
CA PHE A 98 -14.30 7.82 -7.06
C PHE A 98 -15.75 8.33 -7.17
N ASP A 99 -16.67 7.77 -6.38
CA ASP A 99 -18.04 8.27 -6.26
C ASP A 99 -18.18 9.20 -5.03
N GLU A 100 -17.47 8.91 -3.93
CA GLU A 100 -17.65 9.58 -2.63
C GLU A 100 -16.62 10.68 -2.31
N ILE A 101 -15.39 10.60 -2.85
CA ILE A 101 -14.34 11.59 -2.57
C ILE A 101 -14.33 12.63 -3.68
N GLY A 102 -14.71 13.87 -3.35
CA GLY A 102 -14.98 14.92 -4.34
C GLY A 102 -13.76 15.25 -5.22
N THR A 103 -12.53 15.12 -4.69
CA THR A 103 -11.30 15.33 -5.47
C THR A 103 -10.99 14.19 -6.45
N LEU A 104 -11.59 13.01 -6.26
CA LEU A 104 -11.42 11.84 -7.13
C LEU A 104 -12.53 11.72 -8.17
N THR A 105 -13.73 12.27 -7.91
CA THR A 105 -14.88 12.18 -8.83
C THR A 105 -14.57 12.57 -10.28
N PRO A 106 -13.79 13.64 -10.58
CA PRO A 106 -13.45 13.97 -11.96
C PRO A 106 -12.63 12.89 -12.69
N LEU A 107 -12.00 11.97 -11.96
CA LEU A 107 -11.13 10.92 -12.49
C LEU A 107 -11.82 9.54 -12.55
N ARG A 108 -13.09 9.46 -12.15
CA ARG A 108 -13.86 8.21 -12.09
C ARG A 108 -13.81 7.40 -13.38
N GLU A 109 -14.04 8.05 -14.53
CA GLU A 109 -14.01 7.37 -15.83
C GLU A 109 -12.63 6.80 -16.14
N ALA A 110 -11.56 7.57 -15.90
CA ALA A 110 -10.19 7.11 -16.09
C ALA A 110 -9.85 5.92 -15.18
N ALA A 111 -10.27 5.95 -13.92
CA ALA A 111 -10.05 4.87 -12.97
C ALA A 111 -10.73 3.56 -13.42
N HIS A 112 -11.98 3.64 -13.92
CA HIS A 112 -12.66 2.47 -14.49
C HIS A 112 -11.96 1.92 -15.75
N ILE A 113 -11.52 2.80 -16.66
CA ILE A 113 -10.79 2.38 -17.87
C ILE A 113 -9.51 1.61 -17.48
N LEU A 114 -8.77 2.10 -16.49
CA LEU A 114 -7.53 1.45 -16.04
C LEU A 114 -7.80 0.14 -15.32
N ALA A 115 -8.86 0.07 -14.51
CA ALA A 115 -9.27 -1.17 -13.86
C ALA A 115 -9.65 -2.25 -14.87
N ASP A 116 -10.32 -1.88 -15.97
CA ASP A 116 -10.72 -2.81 -17.04
C ASP A 116 -9.62 -3.06 -18.09
N HIS A 117 -8.47 -2.40 -17.97
CA HIS A 117 -7.37 -2.54 -18.93
C HIS A 117 -6.68 -3.90 -18.80
N ALA A 118 -6.47 -4.58 -19.94
CA ALA A 118 -5.70 -5.81 -19.98
C ALA A 118 -4.19 -5.50 -20.01
N TRP A 119 -3.56 -5.52 -18.84
CA TRP A 119 -2.14 -5.19 -18.70
C TRP A 119 -1.25 -6.28 -19.31
N PRO A 120 -0.15 -5.91 -19.97
CA PRO A 120 0.83 -6.88 -20.45
C PRO A 120 1.56 -7.53 -19.27
N ARG A 121 2.21 -8.67 -19.52
CA ARG A 121 3.21 -9.17 -18.57
C ARG A 121 4.42 -8.24 -18.58
N LEU A 122 4.78 -7.74 -17.41
CA LEU A 122 5.91 -6.85 -17.16
C LEU A 122 7.16 -7.65 -16.78
N TYR A 123 7.02 -8.74 -16.03
CA TYR A 123 8.15 -9.48 -15.48
C TYR A 123 8.43 -10.79 -16.26
N ASP A 124 9.71 -11.04 -16.53
CA ASP A 124 10.19 -12.31 -17.09
C ASP A 124 11.03 -13.04 -16.04
N ALA A 125 10.44 -14.09 -15.46
CA ALA A 125 11.10 -14.91 -14.43
C ALA A 125 12.38 -15.58 -14.91
N SER A 126 12.48 -15.94 -16.20
CA SER A 126 13.71 -16.55 -16.76
C SER A 126 14.83 -15.52 -16.85
N ALA A 127 14.50 -14.28 -17.25
CA ALA A 127 15.45 -13.17 -17.26
C ALA A 127 15.91 -12.81 -15.84
N LEU A 128 14.98 -12.76 -14.87
CA LEU A 128 15.29 -12.52 -13.46
C LEU A 128 16.17 -13.62 -12.85
N GLY A 129 15.90 -14.89 -13.18
CA GLY A 129 16.73 -16.04 -12.76
C GLY A 129 18.10 -16.07 -13.42
N ALA A 130 18.28 -15.40 -14.56
CA ALA A 130 19.56 -15.23 -15.23
C ALA A 130 20.32 -13.97 -14.79
N ASN A 131 19.82 -13.20 -13.82
CA ASN A 131 20.43 -11.94 -13.37
C ASN A 131 21.91 -12.11 -12.98
N GLU A 132 22.75 -11.20 -13.48
CA GLU A 132 24.19 -11.16 -13.22
C GLU A 132 24.60 -9.96 -12.36
N VAL A 133 23.70 -9.01 -12.14
CA VAL A 133 23.95 -7.80 -11.34
C VAL A 133 23.68 -8.11 -9.86
N PRO A 134 24.63 -7.90 -8.94
CA PRO A 134 24.38 -8.07 -7.51
C PRO A 134 23.22 -7.18 -7.05
N ALA A 135 22.28 -7.75 -6.31
CA ALA A 135 21.11 -7.03 -5.82
C ALA A 135 20.90 -7.31 -4.32
N ALA A 136 20.26 -6.38 -3.63
CA ALA A 136 19.82 -6.53 -2.26
C ALA A 136 18.40 -5.97 -2.13
N ALA A 137 17.62 -6.55 -1.22
CA ALA A 137 16.26 -6.10 -0.94
C ALA A 137 16.04 -6.10 0.57
N ALA A 138 15.36 -5.07 1.09
CA ALA A 138 14.83 -5.09 2.44
C ALA A 138 13.47 -5.78 2.40
N VAL A 139 13.24 -6.71 3.32
CA VAL A 139 11.96 -7.39 3.52
C VAL A 139 11.60 -7.23 4.99
N TYR A 140 10.57 -6.44 5.28
CA TYR A 140 10.13 -6.24 6.65
C TYR A 140 9.22 -7.40 7.06
N THR A 141 9.43 -7.89 8.28
CA THR A 141 8.80 -9.14 8.75
C THR A 141 7.30 -8.97 8.94
N ASP A 142 6.90 -7.81 9.45
CA ASP A 142 5.54 -7.48 9.85
C ASP A 142 4.92 -6.41 8.92
N ASP A 143 5.40 -6.32 7.66
CA ASP A 143 4.84 -5.40 6.66
C ASP A 143 3.39 -5.74 6.35
N MET A 144 2.47 -4.87 6.75
CA MET A 144 1.04 -5.08 6.55
C MET A 144 0.61 -4.92 5.07
N TYR A 145 1.38 -4.21 4.24
CA TYR A 145 1.01 -3.96 2.85
C TYR A 145 1.65 -4.95 1.87
N VAL A 146 2.85 -5.45 2.18
CA VAL A 146 3.60 -6.35 1.30
C VAL A 146 3.83 -7.68 2.00
N GLU A 147 3.10 -8.71 1.56
CA GLU A 147 3.23 -10.05 2.13
C GLU A 147 4.66 -10.60 2.00
N ARG A 148 5.24 -10.94 3.15
CA ARG A 148 6.60 -11.43 3.29
C ARG A 148 6.83 -12.68 2.46
N SER A 149 5.89 -13.63 2.44
CA SER A 149 6.10 -14.90 1.72
C SER A 149 6.29 -14.69 0.21
N PHE A 150 5.57 -13.75 -0.39
CA PHE A 150 5.73 -13.40 -1.80
C PHE A 150 7.04 -12.66 -2.08
N SER A 151 7.49 -11.82 -1.14
CA SER A 151 8.80 -11.18 -1.22
C SER A 151 9.94 -12.21 -1.17
N GLU A 152 9.86 -13.20 -0.28
CA GLU A 152 10.83 -14.28 -0.19
C GLU A 152 10.83 -15.20 -1.41
N GLU A 153 9.64 -15.52 -1.94
CA GLU A 153 9.50 -16.29 -3.18
C GLU A 153 10.20 -15.57 -4.34
N THR A 154 9.94 -14.27 -4.51
CA THR A 154 10.61 -13.45 -5.52
C THR A 154 12.13 -13.45 -5.32
N ALA A 155 12.58 -13.32 -4.07
CA ALA A 155 14.00 -13.34 -3.75
C ALA A 155 14.69 -14.68 -4.07
N SER A 156 13.96 -15.79 -3.95
CA SER A 156 14.48 -17.12 -4.29
C SER A 156 14.67 -17.32 -5.80
N VAL A 157 13.91 -16.60 -6.62
CA VAL A 157 13.94 -16.69 -8.10
C VAL A 157 15.00 -15.76 -8.70
N VAL A 158 15.18 -14.55 -8.13
CA VAL A 158 16.13 -13.56 -8.67
C VAL A 158 17.56 -13.94 -8.31
N ARG A 159 18.35 -14.40 -9.29
CA ARG A 159 19.74 -14.79 -9.06
C ARG A 159 20.56 -13.60 -8.53
N GLY A 160 21.31 -13.84 -7.47
CA GLY A 160 22.19 -12.82 -6.89
C GLY A 160 21.49 -11.78 -6.02
N LEU A 161 20.16 -11.87 -5.83
CA LEU A 161 19.45 -11.07 -4.83
C LEU A 161 19.79 -11.56 -3.41
N ARG A 162 20.00 -10.60 -2.51
CA ARG A 162 20.28 -10.85 -1.10
C ARG A 162 19.22 -10.16 -0.26
N PRO A 163 18.22 -10.92 0.24
CA PRO A 163 17.21 -10.34 1.10
C PRO A 163 17.79 -10.06 2.50
N TRP A 164 17.56 -8.87 3.02
CA TRP A 164 17.65 -8.55 4.42
C TRP A 164 16.26 -8.62 5.02
N ILE A 165 15.98 -9.74 5.68
CA ILE A 165 14.70 -9.96 6.37
C ILE A 165 14.86 -9.44 7.79
N THR A 166 14.05 -8.46 8.18
CA THR A 166 14.19 -7.78 9.47
C THR A 166 12.85 -7.40 10.08
N SER A 167 12.77 -7.35 11.40
CA SER A 167 11.63 -6.82 12.16
C SER A 167 11.96 -5.46 12.80
N GLU A 168 13.05 -4.81 12.38
CA GLU A 168 13.48 -3.52 12.92
C GLU A 168 12.64 -2.34 12.43
N TYR A 169 11.90 -2.53 11.34
CA TYR A 169 11.13 -1.49 10.67
C TYR A 169 9.83 -2.08 10.13
N ASP A 170 8.83 -1.22 9.95
CA ASP A 170 7.61 -1.52 9.21
C ASP A 170 7.68 -0.95 7.79
N HIS A 171 6.55 -0.90 7.08
CA HIS A 171 6.48 -0.47 5.68
C HIS A 171 7.14 0.90 5.43
N ASN A 172 7.11 1.79 6.42
CA ASN A 172 7.71 3.11 6.35
C ASN A 172 9.22 3.16 6.71
N GLY A 173 9.93 2.04 6.75
CA GLY A 173 11.33 1.99 7.16
C GLY A 173 12.23 3.02 6.48
N LEU A 174 12.05 3.25 5.17
CA LEU A 174 12.84 4.25 4.43
C LEU A 174 12.60 5.69 4.93
N ARG A 175 11.40 6.01 5.41
CA ARG A 175 11.07 7.31 6.00
C ARG A 175 11.63 7.45 7.42
N VAL A 176 11.73 6.34 8.16
CA VAL A 176 12.22 6.33 9.54
C VAL A 176 13.75 6.39 9.58
N ASP A 177 14.43 5.57 8.78
CA ASP A 177 15.88 5.37 8.86
C ASP A 177 16.52 5.04 7.50
N GLY A 178 16.11 5.78 6.47
CA GLY A 178 16.49 5.47 5.09
C GLY A 178 18.00 5.49 4.81
N ALA A 179 18.78 6.29 5.55
CA ALA A 179 20.23 6.30 5.40
C ALA A 179 20.86 4.96 5.81
N ARG A 180 20.51 4.46 7.01
CA ARG A 180 21.01 3.16 7.50
C ARG A 180 20.55 2.02 6.60
N ILE A 181 19.28 2.02 6.21
CA ILE A 181 18.72 0.97 5.34
C ILE A 181 19.44 0.96 4.00
N LEU A 182 19.63 2.13 3.37
CA LEU A 182 20.31 2.22 2.08
C LEU A 182 21.78 1.79 2.18
N ASP A 183 22.51 2.26 3.20
CA ASP A 183 23.90 1.87 3.42
C ASP A 183 24.04 0.35 3.59
N HIS A 184 23.15 -0.26 4.38
CA HIS A 184 23.14 -1.71 4.58
C HIS A 184 22.85 -2.47 3.27
N LEU A 185 21.84 -2.06 2.50
CA LEU A 185 21.52 -2.68 1.21
C LEU A 185 22.68 -2.55 0.20
N LEU A 186 23.36 -1.40 0.17
CA LEU A 186 24.54 -1.19 -0.66
C LEU A 186 25.71 -2.09 -0.23
N ASP A 187 25.92 -2.27 1.06
CA ASP A 187 26.94 -3.18 1.58
C ASP A 187 26.62 -4.64 1.24
N LEU A 188 25.38 -5.09 1.43
CA LEU A 188 24.92 -6.42 1.04
C LEU A 188 25.14 -6.68 -0.45
N ALA A 189 24.71 -5.76 -1.32
CA ALA A 189 24.89 -5.85 -2.75
C ALA A 189 26.38 -5.94 -3.14
N ARG A 190 27.27 -5.29 -2.37
CA ARG A 190 28.73 -5.30 -2.59
C ARG A 190 29.46 -6.47 -1.94
N GLY A 191 28.78 -7.38 -1.23
CA GLY A 191 29.45 -8.49 -0.56
C GLY A 191 29.99 -8.18 0.84
N ARG A 192 29.63 -7.04 1.42
CA ARG A 192 30.03 -6.62 2.75
C ARG A 192 28.94 -6.98 3.77
N ARG A 193 29.35 -7.16 5.02
CA ARG A 193 28.47 -7.43 6.16
C ARG A 193 28.32 -6.16 6.99
#